data_AF-H4F1V6-F1
#
_entry.id   AF-H4F1V6-F1
#
_cell.length_a   1.000
_cell.length_b   1.000
_cell.length_c   1.000
_cell.angle_alpha   90.00
_cell.angle_beta   90.00
_cell.angle_gamma   90.00
#
_symmetry.space_group_name_H-M   'P 1'
#
loop_
_entity.id
_entity.type
_entity.pdbx_description
1 polymer ?
#
loop_
_entity_poly.entity_id
_entity_poly.type
_entity_poly.pdbx_seq_one_letter_code
_entity_poly.pdbx_strand_id
1 'polypeptide(L)'
;MTDTTLWVPVALSTSIEPGTSAGTKIDGAEYVVWRDDGGKAHVWEDRCPHRGMRLSFGFVRGDQIACLYHGWRYDSAGQCRLIPAHPDLDVPKTIKVPTFAVAEAGGLIWTAMSPDKDHTTMPDLPEDLLSVRSLYVDAPLDLCRDHLAEASPPDMEPAELTTLSPLCLQRTAAGSMLVIAFQPLTPDRTALHILVSASADNQTRARLATWATGLRFALEHSFARVA
;
A
#
# COMPACT_ATOMS: atom_id res chain seq x y z
N MET A 1 -13.57 -9.46 8.62
CA MET A 1 -12.49 -10.45 8.41
C MET A 1 -12.06 -10.30 6.97
N THR A 2 -10.86 -9.79 6.74
CA THR A 2 -10.26 -9.78 5.39
C THR A 2 -10.13 -11.21 4.92
N ASP A 3 -10.60 -11.44 3.70
CA ASP A 3 -10.30 -12.66 2.99
C ASP A 3 -8.78 -12.77 2.83
N THR A 4 -8.18 -13.75 3.51
CA THR A 4 -6.73 -13.99 3.50
C THR A 4 -6.23 -14.43 2.13
N THR A 5 -7.14 -14.64 1.17
CA THR A 5 -6.83 -14.97 -0.22
C THR A 5 -6.69 -13.74 -1.13
N LEU A 6 -6.97 -12.51 -0.67
CA LEU A 6 -6.88 -11.32 -1.52
C LEU A 6 -5.48 -10.70 -1.50
N TRP A 7 -5.09 -10.12 -2.65
CA TRP A 7 -4.02 -9.15 -2.74
C TRP A 7 -4.53 -7.78 -2.32
N VAL A 8 -3.89 -7.17 -1.34
CA VAL A 8 -4.26 -5.87 -0.76
C VAL A 8 -3.24 -4.82 -1.18
N PRO A 9 -3.65 -3.70 -1.80
CA PRO A 9 -2.74 -2.60 -2.08
C PRO A 9 -2.33 -1.95 -0.76
N VAL A 10 -1.05 -1.61 -0.59
CA VAL A 10 -0.53 -1.05 0.68
C VAL A 10 0.19 0.28 0.55
N ALA A 11 0.60 0.62 -0.67
CA ALA A 11 1.24 1.89 -1.00
C ALA A 11 1.23 2.14 -2.50
N LEU A 12 1.32 3.41 -2.89
CA LEU A 12 1.86 3.77 -4.20
C LEU A 12 3.34 3.36 -4.23
N SER A 13 3.79 2.73 -5.32
CA SER A 13 5.18 2.31 -5.49
C SER A 13 6.16 3.47 -5.29
N THR A 14 5.82 4.64 -5.82
CA THR A 14 6.60 5.88 -5.75
C THR A 14 6.62 6.53 -4.36
N SER A 15 5.75 6.12 -3.44
CA SER A 15 5.75 6.61 -2.05
C SER A 15 6.81 5.93 -1.18
N ILE A 16 7.40 4.83 -1.64
CA ILE A 16 8.47 4.11 -0.94
C ILE A 16 9.73 4.20 -1.79
N GLU A 17 10.57 5.19 -1.49
CA GLU A 17 11.84 5.41 -2.20
C GLU A 17 12.87 4.32 -1.85
N PRO A 18 13.82 4.01 -2.75
CA PRO A 18 14.93 3.11 -2.42
C PRO A 18 15.66 3.54 -1.14
N GLY A 19 15.94 2.58 -0.25
CA GLY A 19 16.58 2.87 1.03
C GLY A 19 15.65 3.45 2.10
N THR A 20 14.32 3.39 1.90
CA THR A 20 13.33 3.93 2.87
C THR A 20 12.33 2.87 3.33
N SER A 21 11.67 3.17 4.45
CA SER A 21 10.61 2.34 5.04
C SER A 21 9.44 3.21 5.51
N ALA A 22 8.24 2.66 5.44
CA ALA A 22 7.02 3.29 5.96
C ALA A 22 6.12 2.26 6.64
N GLY A 23 5.40 2.70 7.66
CA GLY A 23 4.40 1.90 8.36
C GLY A 23 3.03 2.01 7.70
N THR A 24 2.29 0.92 7.65
CA THR A 24 0.93 0.86 7.11
C THR A 24 0.07 -0.14 7.90
N LYS A 25 -1.21 -0.24 7.57
CA LYS A 25 -2.15 -1.14 8.27
C LYS A 25 -3.07 -1.88 7.33
N ILE A 26 -3.45 -3.10 7.71
CA ILE A 26 -4.54 -3.84 7.08
C ILE A 26 -5.41 -4.37 8.20
N ASP A 27 -6.68 -3.96 8.26
CA ASP A 27 -7.64 -4.36 9.29
C ASP A 27 -7.09 -4.30 10.73
N GLY A 28 -6.35 -3.22 11.03
CA GLY A 28 -5.76 -2.95 12.33
C GLY A 28 -4.39 -3.60 12.58
N ALA A 29 -4.01 -4.63 11.81
CA ALA A 29 -2.67 -5.22 11.88
C ALA A 29 -1.64 -4.27 11.26
N GLU A 30 -0.42 -4.23 11.82
CA GLU A 30 0.61 -3.26 11.45
C GLU A 30 1.71 -3.90 10.60
N TYR A 31 2.00 -3.25 9.48
CA TYR A 31 2.95 -3.72 8.47
C TYR A 31 3.99 -2.66 8.19
N VAL A 32 5.21 -3.08 7.89
CA VAL A 32 6.24 -2.21 7.32
C VAL A 32 6.37 -2.53 5.84
N VAL A 33 6.27 -1.50 5.00
CA VAL A 33 6.65 -1.54 3.60
C VAL A 33 8.01 -0.86 3.50
N TRP A 34 9.01 -1.52 2.94
CA TRP A 34 10.33 -0.96 2.77
C TRP A 34 10.92 -1.36 1.42
N ARG A 35 11.82 -0.53 0.90
CA ARG A 35 12.49 -0.78 -0.38
C ARG A 35 13.99 -0.83 -0.14
N ASP A 36 14.60 -1.92 -0.57
CA ASP A 36 16.06 -2.04 -0.50
C ASP A 36 16.76 -1.05 -1.44
N ASP A 37 18.07 -0.88 -1.27
CA ASP A 37 18.87 0.02 -2.11
C ASP A 37 18.93 -0.44 -3.58
N GLY A 38 18.61 -1.71 -3.86
CA GLY A 38 18.46 -2.27 -5.20
C GLY A 38 17.10 -1.96 -5.85
N GLY A 39 16.20 -1.34 -5.11
CA GLY A 39 14.88 -0.94 -5.58
C GLY A 39 13.80 -2.00 -5.41
N LYS A 40 14.05 -3.15 -4.77
CA LYS A 40 13.02 -4.17 -4.56
C LYS A 40 12.21 -3.88 -3.29
N ALA A 41 10.88 -3.93 -3.41
CA ALA A 41 9.96 -3.75 -2.30
C ALA A 41 9.79 -5.03 -1.45
N HIS A 42 9.56 -4.83 -0.15
CA HIS A 42 9.38 -5.87 0.85
C HIS A 42 8.26 -5.45 1.82
N VAL A 43 7.48 -6.41 2.32
CA VAL A 43 6.40 -6.16 3.29
C VAL A 43 6.49 -7.16 4.44
N TRP A 44 6.62 -6.66 5.66
CA TRP A 44 6.78 -7.48 6.87
C TRP A 44 5.83 -7.03 7.98
N GLU A 45 5.76 -7.82 9.05
CA GLU A 45 5.15 -7.37 10.29
C GLU A 45 5.94 -6.17 10.84
N ASP A 46 5.26 -5.10 11.26
CA ASP A 46 5.92 -3.91 11.79
C ASP A 46 6.32 -4.06 13.26
N ARG A 47 6.98 -5.16 13.61
CA ARG A 47 7.41 -5.48 14.96
C ARG A 47 8.78 -6.15 14.97
N CYS A 48 9.72 -5.52 15.67
CA CYS A 48 11.02 -6.10 15.96
C CYS A 48 10.88 -7.24 17.00
N PRO A 49 11.30 -8.49 16.69
CA PRO A 49 11.23 -9.63 17.61
C PRO A 49 11.96 -9.45 18.95
N HIS A 50 12.84 -8.45 19.08
CA HIS A 50 13.55 -8.18 20.32
C HIS A 50 12.65 -7.58 21.40
N ARG A 51 12.02 -6.43 21.14
CA ARG A 51 11.20 -5.68 22.12
C ARG A 51 9.99 -4.95 21.50
N GLY A 52 9.57 -5.37 20.31
CA GLY A 52 8.34 -4.87 19.67
C GLY A 52 8.42 -3.46 19.10
N MET A 53 9.61 -2.84 19.00
CA MET A 53 9.75 -1.57 18.28
C MET A 53 9.34 -1.75 16.82
N ARG A 54 8.62 -0.77 16.28
CA ARG A 54 8.25 -0.74 14.86
C ARG A 54 9.48 -0.62 13.98
N LEU A 55 9.59 -1.52 13.01
CA LEU A 55 10.65 -1.56 12.02
C LEU A 55 10.48 -0.48 10.96
N SER A 56 9.26 0.04 10.77
CA SER A 56 8.98 1.19 9.90
C SER A 56 9.72 2.47 10.28
N PHE A 57 10.12 2.62 11.55
CA PHE A 57 11.01 3.70 12.01
C PHE A 57 12.50 3.36 11.90
N GLY A 58 12.84 2.17 11.40
CA GLY A 58 14.20 1.70 11.22
C GLY A 58 14.91 2.37 10.05
N PHE A 59 16.10 1.86 9.74
CA PHE A 59 16.92 2.35 8.65
C PHE A 59 17.22 1.22 7.67
N VAL A 60 16.90 1.41 6.40
CA VAL A 60 17.35 0.50 5.35
C VAL A 60 18.85 0.67 5.13
N ARG A 61 19.53 -0.45 4.93
CA ARG A 61 20.98 -0.58 4.74
C ARG A 61 21.23 -1.72 3.73
N GLY A 62 21.37 -1.39 2.45
CA GLY A 62 21.43 -2.40 1.40
C GLY A 62 20.11 -3.16 1.31
N ASP A 63 20.18 -4.47 1.49
CA ASP A 63 19.06 -5.42 1.50
C ASP A 63 18.56 -5.78 2.91
N GLN A 64 18.86 -4.92 3.89
CA GLN A 64 18.51 -5.12 5.30
C GLN A 64 17.80 -3.92 5.88
N ILE A 65 17.02 -4.14 6.94
CA ILE A 65 16.53 -3.06 7.80
C ILE A 65 17.13 -3.19 9.20
N ALA A 66 17.65 -2.08 9.72
CA ALA A 66 18.16 -1.95 11.08
C ALA A 66 17.09 -1.32 11.98
N CYS A 67 16.70 -2.03 13.04
CA CYS A 67 15.75 -1.50 14.02
C CYS A 67 16.33 -0.27 14.73
N LEU A 68 15.57 0.84 14.77
CA LEU A 68 15.98 2.09 15.42
C LEU A 68 16.36 1.93 16.89
N TYR A 69 15.77 0.95 17.59
CA TYR A 69 15.94 0.84 19.04
C TYR A 69 17.34 0.34 19.44
N HIS A 70 17.77 -0.80 18.90
CA HIS A 70 19.04 -1.43 19.29
C HIS A 70 19.91 -1.83 18.09
N GLY A 71 19.53 -1.41 16.88
CA GLY A 71 20.28 -1.65 15.65
C GLY A 71 20.30 -3.11 15.19
N TRP A 72 19.45 -3.99 15.73
CA TRP A 72 19.32 -5.36 15.22
C TRP A 72 18.96 -5.29 13.74
N ARG A 73 19.71 -6.02 12.90
CA ARG A 73 19.53 -5.99 11.45
C ARG A 73 18.88 -7.27 10.95
N TYR A 74 17.91 -7.12 10.08
CA TYR A 74 17.17 -8.22 9.48
C TYR A 74 17.34 -8.16 7.97
N ASP A 75 17.63 -9.31 7.34
CA ASP A 75 17.71 -9.42 5.88
C ASP A 75 16.32 -9.43 5.22
N SER A 76 16.27 -9.43 3.88
CA SER A 76 15.04 -9.47 3.09
C SER A 76 14.06 -10.60 3.45
N ALA A 77 14.55 -11.70 4.02
CA ALA A 77 13.74 -12.85 4.48
C ALA A 77 13.33 -12.74 5.97
N GLY A 78 13.51 -11.55 6.57
CA GLY A 78 13.20 -11.26 7.96
C GLY A 78 14.16 -11.89 8.97
N GLN A 79 15.24 -12.56 8.55
CA GLN A 79 16.18 -13.22 9.46
C GLN A 79 17.10 -12.19 10.11
N CYS A 80 17.21 -12.22 11.45
CA CYS A 80 18.19 -11.41 12.15
C CYS A 80 19.60 -11.85 11.76
N ARG A 81 20.42 -10.92 11.25
CA ARG A 81 21.79 -11.16 10.81
C ARG A 81 22.84 -10.54 11.70
N LEU A 82 22.47 -9.50 12.45
CA LEU A 82 23.41 -8.77 13.30
C LEU A 82 22.73 -8.27 14.57
N ILE A 83 23.34 -8.56 15.71
CA ILE A 83 23.04 -7.94 17.00
C ILE A 83 24.24 -7.07 17.37
N PRO A 84 24.19 -5.74 17.20
CA PRO A 84 25.38 -4.89 17.35
C PRO A 84 26.10 -4.98 18.70
N ALA A 85 25.38 -5.26 19.79
CA ALA A 85 25.96 -5.45 21.12
C ALA A 85 26.76 -6.76 21.27
N HIS A 86 26.56 -7.72 20.35
CA HIS A 86 27.23 -9.01 20.31
C HIS A 86 27.66 -9.32 18.87
N PRO A 87 28.63 -8.56 18.32
CA PRO A 87 28.95 -8.61 16.88
C PRO A 87 29.47 -9.96 16.40
N ASP A 88 30.11 -10.74 17.28
CA ASP A 88 30.67 -12.07 16.96
C ASP A 88 29.70 -13.22 17.25
N LEU A 89 28.48 -12.92 17.70
CA LEU A 89 27.47 -13.94 17.99
C LEU A 89 26.92 -14.53 16.70
N ASP A 90 26.92 -15.86 16.60
CA ASP A 90 26.11 -16.57 15.62
C ASP A 90 24.63 -16.43 16.01
N VAL A 91 23.92 -15.56 15.31
CA VAL A 91 22.55 -15.18 15.66
C VAL A 91 21.61 -16.38 15.47
N PRO A 92 20.81 -16.76 16.50
CA PRO A 92 19.88 -17.86 16.37
C PRO A 92 18.91 -17.71 15.19
N LYS A 93 18.76 -18.78 14.39
CA LYS A 93 17.86 -18.84 13.22
C LYS A 93 16.37 -18.71 13.56
N THR A 94 16.02 -18.77 14.84
CA THR A 94 14.65 -18.58 15.34
C THR A 94 14.27 -17.10 15.44
N ILE A 95 15.23 -16.18 15.41
CA ILE A 95 14.98 -14.74 15.48
C ILE A 95 14.64 -14.23 14.08
N LYS A 96 13.35 -14.24 13.74
CA LYS A 96 12.83 -13.80 12.45
C LYS A 96 11.65 -12.85 12.60
N VAL A 97 11.58 -11.87 11.70
CA VAL A 97 10.38 -11.06 11.47
C VAL A 97 9.47 -11.83 10.51
N PRO A 98 8.16 -11.94 10.78
CA PRO A 98 7.20 -12.45 9.80
C PRO A 98 7.22 -11.61 8.52
N THR A 99 7.31 -12.28 7.37
CA THR A 99 7.30 -11.65 6.05
C THR A 99 6.03 -12.02 5.29
N PHE A 100 5.61 -11.17 4.36
CA PHE A 100 4.40 -11.34 3.54
C PHE A 100 4.76 -11.37 2.05
N ALA A 101 3.86 -11.91 1.22
CA ALA A 101 4.08 -11.91 -0.23
C ALA A 101 3.98 -10.49 -0.75
N VAL A 102 4.80 -10.14 -1.75
CA VAL A 102 4.86 -8.79 -2.31
C VAL A 102 4.77 -8.85 -3.82
N ALA A 103 3.88 -8.06 -4.40
CA ALA A 103 3.83 -7.81 -5.84
C ALA A 103 3.88 -6.30 -6.09
N GLU A 104 4.73 -5.88 -7.03
CA GLU A 104 4.80 -4.50 -7.48
C GLU A 104 4.27 -4.44 -8.92
N ALA A 105 3.07 -3.88 -9.10
CA ALA A 105 2.34 -3.90 -10.36
C ALA A 105 1.34 -2.73 -10.42
N GLY A 106 1.12 -2.19 -11.63
CA GLY A 106 0.18 -1.08 -11.84
C GLY A 106 0.50 0.17 -11.01
N GLY A 107 1.79 0.46 -10.76
CA GLY A 107 2.24 1.60 -9.95
C GLY A 107 1.97 1.47 -8.44
N LEU A 108 1.61 0.28 -7.96
CA LEU A 108 1.25 -0.04 -6.58
C LEU A 108 2.14 -1.14 -6.01
N ILE A 109 2.31 -1.11 -4.69
CA ILE A 109 2.84 -2.25 -3.91
C ILE A 109 1.63 -2.97 -3.31
N TRP A 110 1.56 -4.27 -3.55
CA TRP A 110 0.53 -5.18 -3.07
C TRP A 110 1.13 -6.18 -2.11
N THR A 111 0.35 -6.60 -1.12
CA THR A 111 0.71 -7.68 -0.20
C THR A 111 -0.40 -8.69 -0.06
N ALA A 112 -0.05 -9.93 0.31
CA ALA A 112 -1.00 -10.92 0.79
C ALA A 112 -0.51 -11.55 2.10
N MET A 113 -1.44 -12.04 2.91
CA MET A 113 -1.17 -12.55 4.27
C MET A 113 -0.25 -13.79 4.28
N SER A 114 -0.22 -14.56 3.19
CA SER A 114 0.70 -15.68 3.03
C SER A 114 1.95 -15.24 2.26
N PRO A 115 3.18 -15.55 2.73
CA PRO A 115 4.42 -15.29 1.98
C PRO A 115 4.51 -16.07 0.66
N ASP A 116 3.81 -17.20 0.56
CA ASP A 116 3.81 -18.09 -0.61
C ASP A 116 2.59 -17.86 -1.52
N LYS A 117 1.96 -16.68 -1.45
CA LYS A 117 0.80 -16.36 -2.27
C LYS A 117 1.14 -16.47 -3.76
N ASP A 118 0.32 -17.22 -4.50
CA ASP A 118 0.47 -17.35 -5.95
C ASP A 118 0.26 -16.00 -6.65
N HIS A 119 1.31 -15.50 -7.32
CA HIS A 119 1.29 -14.24 -8.06
C HIS A 119 0.34 -14.29 -9.26
N THR A 120 -0.01 -15.45 -9.79
CA THR A 120 -1.00 -15.57 -10.88
C THR A 120 -2.42 -15.21 -10.43
N THR A 121 -2.65 -15.11 -9.12
CA THR A 121 -3.92 -14.63 -8.53
C THR A 121 -4.00 -13.12 -8.38
N MET A 122 -2.97 -12.38 -8.82
CA MET A 122 -3.03 -10.91 -8.91
C MET A 122 -4.16 -10.48 -9.84
N PRO A 123 -4.85 -9.36 -9.54
CA PRO A 123 -5.79 -8.79 -10.51
C PRO A 123 -5.07 -8.39 -11.79
N ASP A 124 -5.79 -8.48 -12.91
CA ASP A 124 -5.33 -7.92 -14.17
C ASP A 124 -5.38 -6.39 -14.08
N LEU A 125 -4.20 -5.77 -14.02
CA LEU A 125 -4.04 -4.34 -13.79
C LEU A 125 -3.57 -3.67 -15.09
N PRO A 126 -4.11 -2.49 -15.42
CA PRO A 126 -3.58 -1.69 -16.51
C PRO A 126 -2.10 -1.39 -16.32
N GLU A 127 -1.35 -1.46 -17.41
CA GLU A 127 0.03 -0.99 -17.49
C GLU A 127 0.08 0.53 -17.62
N ASP A 128 1.27 1.12 -17.47
CA ASP A 128 1.54 2.54 -17.70
C ASP A 128 0.63 3.50 -16.89
N LEU A 129 0.61 3.31 -15.58
CA LEU A 129 -0.09 4.18 -14.64
C LEU A 129 0.87 5.14 -13.92
N LEU A 130 0.47 6.40 -13.79
CA LEU A 130 1.14 7.42 -13.00
C LEU A 130 0.41 7.65 -11.68
N SER A 131 1.17 7.70 -10.59
CA SER A 131 0.65 8.05 -9.27
C SER A 131 0.09 9.47 -9.25
N VAL A 132 -1.12 9.63 -8.72
CA VAL A 132 -1.69 10.94 -8.38
C VAL A 132 -1.42 11.24 -6.92
N ARG A 133 -2.01 10.46 -6.00
CA ARG A 133 -1.78 10.54 -4.55
C ARG A 133 -2.48 9.39 -3.81
N SER A 134 -2.13 9.22 -2.54
CA SER A 134 -2.95 8.46 -1.60
C SER A 134 -3.84 9.41 -0.78
N LEU A 135 -5.03 8.93 -0.40
CA LEU A 135 -5.95 9.55 0.56
C LEU A 135 -6.17 8.58 1.70
N TYR A 136 -6.29 9.10 2.92
CA TYR A 136 -6.67 8.34 4.10
C TYR A 136 -8.00 8.92 4.57
N VAL A 137 -9.06 8.13 4.53
CA VAL A 137 -10.42 8.58 4.79
C VAL A 137 -11.00 7.83 5.98
N ASP A 138 -11.71 8.57 6.82
CA ASP A 138 -12.47 8.01 7.94
C ASP A 138 -13.84 7.57 7.43
N ALA A 139 -13.84 6.51 6.60
CA ALA A 139 -15.02 5.85 6.08
C ALA A 139 -14.75 4.36 5.77
N PRO A 140 -15.77 3.49 5.89
CA PRO A 140 -15.66 2.06 5.56
C PRO A 140 -15.47 1.84 4.06
N LEU A 141 -14.89 0.68 3.71
CA LEU A 141 -14.58 0.29 2.34
C LEU A 141 -15.79 0.38 1.41
N ASP A 142 -16.92 -0.20 1.81
CA ASP A 142 -18.12 -0.29 0.97
C ASP A 142 -18.66 1.09 0.61
N LEU A 143 -18.73 2.01 1.58
CA LEU A 143 -19.12 3.40 1.33
C LEU A 143 -18.16 4.09 0.35
N CYS A 144 -16.85 3.88 0.52
CA CYS A 144 -15.86 4.44 -0.40
C CYS A 144 -16.02 3.92 -1.83
N ARG A 145 -16.32 2.63 -1.99
CA ARG A 145 -16.54 2.01 -3.30
C ARG A 145 -17.82 2.49 -3.95
N ASP A 146 -18.93 2.50 -3.21
CA ASP A 146 -20.24 2.93 -3.70
C ASP A 146 -20.22 4.38 -4.15
N HIS A 147 -19.62 5.26 -3.34
CA HIS A 147 -19.49 6.68 -3.70
C HIS A 147 -18.69 6.87 -5.00
N LEU A 148 -17.64 6.07 -5.19
CA LEU A 148 -16.83 6.11 -6.41
C LEU A 148 -17.48 5.43 -7.60
N ALA A 149 -18.54 4.65 -7.42
CA ALA A 149 -19.37 4.18 -8.51
C ALA A 149 -20.25 5.30 -9.07
N GLU A 150 -20.76 6.17 -8.19
CA GLU A 150 -21.69 7.26 -8.52
C GLU A 150 -20.99 8.58 -8.90
N ALA A 151 -19.83 8.88 -8.31
CA ALA A 151 -19.12 10.13 -8.52
C ALA A 151 -17.86 9.94 -9.37
N SER A 152 -17.72 10.77 -10.41
CA SER A 152 -16.49 10.85 -11.23
C SER A 152 -15.76 12.17 -11.03
N PRO A 153 -14.45 12.21 -11.36
CA PRO A 153 -13.75 13.47 -11.54
C PRO A 153 -14.41 14.34 -12.61
N PRO A 154 -14.24 15.68 -12.53
CA PRO A 154 -14.55 16.57 -13.64
C PRO A 154 -13.86 16.08 -14.92
N ASP A 155 -14.52 16.29 -16.07
CA ASP A 155 -14.02 15.94 -17.40
C ASP A 155 -13.91 14.42 -17.70
N MET A 156 -14.40 13.56 -16.81
CA MET A 156 -14.45 12.09 -17.02
C MET A 156 -15.88 11.56 -17.22
N GLU A 157 -16.82 12.36 -17.71
CA GLU A 157 -18.21 11.93 -17.94
C GLU A 157 -18.61 12.01 -19.44
N PRO A 158 -19.23 10.95 -20.00
CA PRO A 158 -19.58 9.68 -19.37
C PRO A 158 -18.35 8.76 -19.18
N ALA A 159 -18.29 8.09 -18.03
CA ALA A 159 -17.24 7.12 -17.72
C ALA A 159 -17.77 5.69 -17.64
N GLU A 160 -17.04 4.74 -18.20
CA GLU A 160 -17.23 3.31 -17.94
C GLU A 160 -16.47 2.92 -16.66
N LEU A 161 -17.15 2.19 -15.76
CA LEU A 161 -16.57 1.68 -14.53
C LEU A 161 -16.37 0.16 -14.63
N THR A 162 -15.16 -0.30 -14.34
CA THR A 162 -14.78 -1.72 -14.32
C THR A 162 -14.26 -2.09 -12.93
N THR A 163 -14.72 -3.21 -12.38
CA THR A 163 -14.16 -3.77 -11.15
C THR A 163 -13.04 -4.73 -11.50
N LEU A 164 -11.79 -4.34 -11.24
CA LEU A 164 -10.61 -5.19 -11.46
C LEU A 164 -10.44 -6.21 -10.34
N SER A 165 -10.80 -5.81 -9.11
CA SER A 165 -10.86 -6.69 -7.94
C SER A 165 -11.79 -6.08 -6.87
N PRO A 166 -12.12 -6.83 -5.80
CA PRO A 166 -12.83 -6.27 -4.64
C PRO A 166 -12.14 -5.03 -4.02
N LEU A 167 -10.85 -4.84 -4.27
CA LEU A 167 -10.05 -3.73 -3.75
C LEU A 167 -9.50 -2.81 -4.86
N CYS A 168 -9.99 -2.92 -6.10
CA CYS A 168 -9.50 -2.09 -7.20
C CYS A 168 -10.60 -1.79 -8.22
N LEU A 169 -10.82 -0.50 -8.47
CA LEU A 169 -11.74 -0.01 -9.49
C LEU A 169 -10.96 0.73 -10.57
N GLN A 170 -11.40 0.56 -11.81
CA GLN A 170 -10.93 1.32 -12.97
C GLN A 170 -12.10 2.11 -13.55
N ARG A 171 -11.82 3.36 -13.93
CA ARG A 171 -12.73 4.23 -14.63
C ARG A 171 -12.09 4.71 -15.93
N THR A 172 -12.81 4.59 -17.04
CA THR A 172 -12.32 4.99 -18.37
C THR A 172 -13.26 6.00 -18.99
N ALA A 173 -12.73 7.14 -19.45
CA ALA A 173 -13.50 8.19 -20.14
C ALA A 173 -12.66 8.88 -21.20
N ALA A 174 -13.16 8.98 -22.44
CA ALA A 174 -12.59 9.78 -23.53
C ALA A 174 -11.04 9.74 -23.66
N GLY A 175 -10.43 8.55 -23.55
CA GLY A 175 -8.97 8.35 -23.68
C GLY A 175 -8.15 8.57 -22.40
N SER A 176 -8.80 8.87 -21.27
CA SER A 176 -8.21 8.90 -19.93
C SER A 176 -8.66 7.70 -19.11
N MET A 177 -7.75 7.17 -18.30
CA MET A 177 -8.02 6.09 -17.36
C MET A 177 -7.65 6.51 -15.95
N LEU A 178 -8.52 6.24 -14.99
CA LEU A 178 -8.29 6.42 -13.56
C LEU A 178 -8.39 5.05 -12.88
N VAL A 179 -7.43 4.73 -12.03
CA VAL A 179 -7.45 3.55 -11.18
C VAL A 179 -7.45 3.99 -9.73
N ILE A 180 -8.37 3.43 -8.94
CA ILE A 180 -8.42 3.64 -7.49
C ILE A 180 -8.35 2.27 -6.81
N ALA A 181 -7.27 2.07 -6.07
CA ALA A 181 -7.07 0.89 -5.25
C ALA A 181 -7.40 1.21 -3.78
N PHE A 182 -8.09 0.30 -3.12
CA PHE A 182 -8.64 0.48 -1.77
C PHE A 182 -7.90 -0.40 -0.78
N GLN A 183 -7.42 0.21 0.29
CA GLN A 183 -6.74 -0.45 1.38
C GLN A 183 -7.60 -0.32 2.66
N PRO A 184 -8.27 -1.38 3.12
CA PRO A 184 -8.99 -1.36 4.39
C PRO A 184 -8.00 -1.27 5.56
N LEU A 185 -7.98 -0.15 6.26
CA LEU A 185 -7.06 0.09 7.38
C LEU A 185 -7.65 -0.42 8.69
N THR A 186 -8.94 -0.15 8.90
CA THR A 186 -9.80 -0.59 10.01
C THR A 186 -11.24 -0.67 9.47
N PRO A 187 -12.23 -1.23 10.21
CA PRO A 187 -13.61 -1.30 9.73
C PRO A 187 -14.23 0.05 9.34
N ASP A 188 -13.73 1.14 9.90
CA ASP A 188 -14.21 2.51 9.74
C ASP A 188 -13.23 3.42 8.98
N ARG A 189 -12.09 2.90 8.50
CA ARG A 189 -11.08 3.71 7.80
C ARG A 189 -10.49 2.98 6.60
N THR A 190 -10.38 3.70 5.50
CA THR A 190 -9.87 3.18 4.23
C THR A 190 -8.81 4.12 3.67
N ALA A 191 -7.74 3.58 3.08
CA ALA A 191 -6.86 4.36 2.21
C ALA A 191 -7.23 4.13 0.73
N LEU A 192 -7.22 5.21 -0.05
CA LEU A 192 -7.45 5.19 -1.49
C LEU A 192 -6.15 5.58 -2.18
N HIS A 193 -5.60 4.70 -3.01
CA HIS A 193 -4.44 4.98 -3.85
C HIS A 193 -4.91 5.30 -5.27
N ILE A 194 -4.68 6.53 -5.71
CA ILE A 194 -5.22 7.06 -6.96
C ILE A 194 -4.12 7.13 -8.00
N LEU A 195 -4.37 6.54 -9.16
CA LEU A 195 -3.49 6.53 -10.33
C LEU A 195 -4.25 6.92 -11.59
N VAL A 196 -3.54 7.43 -12.59
CA VAL A 196 -4.09 7.82 -13.89
C VAL A 196 -3.22 7.26 -15.01
N SER A 197 -3.76 7.07 -16.21
CA SER A 197 -2.97 6.68 -17.40
C SER A 197 -1.77 7.60 -17.61
N ALA A 198 -0.64 7.04 -18.05
CA ALA A 198 0.58 7.81 -18.30
C ALA A 198 0.46 8.81 -19.47
N SER A 199 -0.58 8.68 -20.29
CA SER A 199 -0.97 9.69 -21.28
C SER A 199 -1.49 11.00 -20.67
N ALA A 200 -1.85 11.01 -19.38
CA ALA A 200 -2.36 12.20 -18.71
C ALA A 200 -1.26 13.24 -18.50
N ASP A 201 -1.52 14.48 -18.95
CA ASP A 201 -0.61 15.59 -18.73
C ASP A 201 -0.57 16.04 -17.25
N ASN A 202 0.41 16.89 -16.93
CA ASN A 202 0.58 17.42 -15.57
C ASN A 202 -0.64 18.22 -15.09
N GLN A 203 -1.38 18.87 -16.00
CA GLN A 203 -2.56 19.63 -15.65
C GLN A 203 -3.71 18.71 -15.21
N THR A 204 -3.91 17.61 -15.92
CA THR A 204 -4.89 16.56 -15.61
C THR A 204 -4.55 15.92 -14.26
N ARG A 205 -3.28 15.55 -14.04
CA ARG A 205 -2.82 15.03 -12.74
C ARG A 205 -3.05 16.02 -11.59
N ALA A 206 -2.80 17.30 -11.80
CA ALA A 206 -3.05 18.34 -10.79
C ALA A 206 -4.56 18.47 -10.48
N ARG A 207 -5.43 18.49 -11.50
CA ARG A 207 -6.88 18.53 -11.32
C ARG A 207 -7.40 17.31 -10.56
N LEU A 208 -6.91 16.11 -10.89
CA LEU A 208 -7.24 14.88 -10.16
C LEU A 208 -6.77 14.94 -8.71
N ALA A 209 -5.58 15.48 -8.44
CA ALA A 209 -5.08 15.66 -7.08
C ALA A 209 -5.93 16.64 -6.25
N THR A 210 -6.49 17.69 -6.88
CA THR A 210 -7.44 18.62 -6.26
C THR A 210 -8.80 17.98 -6.06
N TRP A 211 -9.34 17.28 -7.06
CA TRP A 211 -10.59 16.53 -6.95
C TRP A 211 -10.53 15.51 -5.81
N ALA A 212 -9.42 14.79 -5.68
CA ALA A 212 -9.17 13.84 -4.61
C ALA A 212 -9.28 14.47 -3.20
N THR A 213 -8.93 15.75 -3.04
CA THR A 213 -9.18 16.48 -1.78
C THR A 213 -10.68 16.67 -1.53
N GLY A 214 -11.46 17.03 -2.55
CA GLY A 214 -12.93 17.12 -2.45
C GLY A 214 -13.58 15.76 -2.18
N LEU A 215 -13.10 14.70 -2.82
CA LEU A 215 -13.56 13.32 -2.62
C LEU A 215 -13.46 12.90 -1.15
N ARG A 216 -12.32 13.17 -0.50
CA ARG A 216 -12.15 12.86 0.94
C ARG A 216 -13.25 13.51 1.78
N PHE A 217 -13.52 14.80 1.59
CA PHE A 217 -14.56 15.50 2.35
C PHE A 217 -15.95 14.92 2.08
N ALA A 218 -16.27 14.58 0.83
CA ALA A 218 -17.55 13.98 0.48
C ALA A 218 -17.76 12.62 1.15
N LEU A 219 -16.71 11.79 1.19
CA LEU A 219 -16.73 10.47 1.83
C LEU A 219 -16.92 10.57 3.35
N GLU A 220 -16.09 11.36 4.03
CA GLU A 220 -16.16 11.53 5.48
C GLU A 220 -17.49 12.19 5.92
N HIS A 221 -18.01 13.12 5.12
CA HIS A 221 -19.32 13.72 5.39
C HIS A 221 -20.47 12.73 5.19
N SER A 222 -20.40 11.88 4.16
CA SER A 222 -21.39 10.84 3.91
C SER A 222 -21.41 9.82 5.04
N PHE A 223 -20.22 9.40 5.52
CA PHE A 223 -20.11 8.47 6.63
C PHE A 223 -20.66 9.05 7.93
N ALA A 224 -20.34 10.30 8.27
CA ALA A 224 -20.85 10.97 9.47
C ALA A 224 -22.39 11.09 9.52
N ARG A 225 -23.10 10.91 8.40
CA ARG A 225 -24.57 10.93 8.34
C ARG A 225 -25.20 9.56 8.55
N VAL A 226 -24.43 8.48 8.41
CA VAL A 226 -24.91 7.09 8.49
C VAL A 226 -24.27 6.29 9.65
N ALA A 227 -23.22 6.82 10.27
CA ALA A 227 -22.59 6.30 11.48
C ALA A 227 -23.38 6.68 12.75
#